data_AF-A0A7M5UYA0-F1
#
_entry.id   AF-A0A7M5UYA0-F1
#
_cell.length_a   1.000
_cell.length_b   1.000
_cell.length_c   1.000
_cell.angle_alpha   90.00
_cell.angle_beta   90.00
_cell.angle_gamma   90.00
#
_symmetry.space_group_name_H-M   'P 1'
#
loop_
_entity.id
_entity.type
_entity.pdbx_description
1 polymer ?
#
loop_
_entity_poly.entity_id
_entity_poly.type
_entity_poly.pdbx_seq_one_letter_code
_entity_poly.pdbx_strand_id
1 'polypeptide(L)'
;MTNEKVTAVPIEDEKVKEWVEHMYSIGEDELRMIKPYNQVLRKRYMEIHDDIQNFQTREDDVFICTAPKSGTRWMQEVLWCLRNDCDFEKANKVSLQVRTPFLDAKAVLPVGAFTENFFERISKMEGPRTINTHFCYDMLPKSLHEDQKGKIVSVIRNPRDICASFCHHFKLTDKYTGGVELLADVYMRDVGLFYGPHFTNVLSYWSRREQDNILIVSYEEMKKDLASVIRKIADFLGKEITDEDVAKIVDFTNIENMKKNPMSNLEERIN
;
A
#
# COMPACT_ATOMS: atom_id res chain seq x y z
N MET A 1 -19.64 3.81 10.62
CA MET A 1 -19.48 2.73 9.63
C MET A 1 -20.85 2.38 9.06
N THR A 2 -20.93 2.06 7.78
CA THR A 2 -22.19 1.57 7.20
C THR A 2 -22.39 0.13 7.67
N ASN A 3 -23.55 -0.18 8.26
CA ASN A 3 -23.96 -1.57 8.56
C ASN A 3 -24.37 -2.35 7.29
N GLU A 4 -23.86 -1.92 6.15
CA GLU A 4 -24.20 -2.49 4.85
C GLU A 4 -23.37 -3.74 4.61
N LYS A 5 -24.06 -4.79 4.17
CA LYS A 5 -23.41 -6.07 3.83
C LYS A 5 -22.38 -5.82 2.72
N VAL A 6 -21.15 -6.27 2.95
CA VAL A 6 -20.10 -6.20 1.92
C VAL A 6 -20.42 -7.15 0.77
N THR A 7 -20.31 -6.66 -0.45
CA THR A 7 -20.62 -7.40 -1.67
C THR A 7 -19.61 -7.10 -2.76
N ALA A 8 -19.34 -8.09 -3.61
CA ALA A 8 -18.54 -7.93 -4.81
C ALA A 8 -19.47 -7.90 -6.04
N VAL A 9 -19.64 -6.72 -6.65
CA VAL A 9 -20.53 -6.54 -7.80
C VAL A 9 -19.74 -6.42 -9.11
N PRO A 10 -20.30 -6.87 -10.25
CA PRO A 10 -19.67 -6.68 -11.55
C PRO A 10 -19.38 -5.21 -11.85
N ILE A 11 -18.30 -4.95 -12.58
CA ILE A 11 -18.04 -3.62 -13.14
C ILE A 11 -18.82 -3.54 -14.45
N GLU A 12 -19.79 -2.63 -14.52
CA GLU A 12 -20.73 -2.53 -15.65
C GLU A 12 -20.12 -1.83 -16.89
N ASP A 13 -19.03 -1.07 -16.72
CA ASP A 13 -18.34 -0.41 -17.82
C ASP A 13 -17.69 -1.43 -18.76
N GLU A 14 -18.26 -1.59 -19.96
CA GLU A 14 -17.79 -2.53 -20.97
C GLU A 14 -16.35 -2.27 -21.39
N LYS A 15 -15.89 -1.01 -21.40
CA LYS A 15 -14.48 -0.70 -21.72
C LYS A 15 -13.54 -1.24 -20.65
N VAL A 16 -13.95 -1.19 -19.37
CA VAL A 16 -13.13 -1.74 -18.29
C VAL A 16 -12.94 -3.24 -18.47
N LYS A 17 -13.97 -3.97 -18.90
CA LYS A 17 -13.87 -5.42 -19.14
C LYS A 17 -12.83 -5.73 -20.21
N GLU A 18 -12.85 -5.00 -21.32
CA GLU A 18 -11.85 -5.10 -22.39
C GLU A 18 -10.43 -4.80 -21.87
N TRP A 19 -10.26 -3.72 -21.11
CA TRP A 19 -8.94 -3.32 -20.60
C TRP A 19 -8.30 -4.33 -19.67
N VAL A 20 -9.13 -4.95 -18.82
CA VAL A 20 -8.68 -5.94 -17.86
C VAL A 20 -8.01 -7.13 -18.55
N GLU A 21 -8.48 -7.55 -19.73
CA GLU A 21 -7.85 -8.61 -20.53
C GLU A 21 -6.43 -8.23 -20.98
N HIS A 22 -6.20 -6.93 -21.26
CA HIS A 22 -4.90 -6.40 -21.68
C HIS A 22 -3.93 -6.10 -20.53
N MET A 23 -4.42 -6.04 -19.29
CA MET A 23 -3.65 -5.56 -18.13
C MET A 23 -3.40 -6.63 -17.09
N TYR A 24 -4.30 -7.60 -16.96
CA TYR A 24 -4.29 -8.55 -15.85
C TYR A 24 -4.61 -9.98 -16.30
N SER A 25 -3.77 -10.94 -15.91
CA SER A 25 -4.14 -12.36 -15.97
C SER A 25 -5.00 -12.70 -14.75
N ILE A 26 -6.32 -12.51 -14.85
CA ILE A 26 -7.24 -12.76 -13.72
C ILE A 26 -8.00 -14.08 -13.81
N GLY A 27 -8.16 -14.67 -15.00
CA GLY A 27 -8.94 -15.89 -15.17
C GLY A 27 -10.34 -15.75 -14.55
N GLU A 28 -10.76 -16.75 -13.78
CA GLU A 28 -12.06 -16.78 -13.07
C GLU A 28 -12.15 -15.86 -11.83
N ASP A 29 -11.03 -15.28 -11.39
CA ASP A 29 -10.95 -14.44 -10.17
C ASP A 29 -11.37 -12.97 -10.40
N GLU A 30 -12.12 -12.75 -11.49
CA GLU A 30 -12.69 -11.51 -12.03
C GLU A 30 -12.60 -10.25 -11.13
N LEU A 31 -12.25 -9.11 -11.73
CA LEU A 31 -12.34 -7.83 -11.03
C LEU A 31 -13.79 -7.49 -10.67
N ARG A 32 -13.96 -6.96 -9.46
CA ARG A 32 -15.25 -6.58 -8.88
C ARG A 32 -15.11 -5.24 -8.18
N MET A 33 -16.20 -4.49 -8.22
CA MET A 33 -16.39 -3.35 -7.34
C MET A 33 -16.83 -3.88 -5.97
N ILE A 34 -16.04 -3.64 -4.93
CA ILE A 34 -16.38 -4.02 -3.57
C ILE A 34 -17.22 -2.91 -2.95
N LYS A 35 -18.49 -3.20 -2.67
CA LYS A 35 -19.43 -2.29 -1.99
C LYS A 35 -19.53 -2.67 -0.50
N PRO A 36 -19.67 -1.71 0.42
CA PRO A 36 -19.88 -0.28 0.19
C PRO A 36 -18.59 0.54 0.00
N TYR A 37 -17.41 -0.10 0.11
CA TYR A 37 -16.12 0.59 0.08
C TYR A 37 -15.80 1.35 -1.20
N ASN A 38 -16.44 0.98 -2.33
CA ASN A 38 -16.19 1.55 -3.65
C ASN A 38 -14.71 1.38 -4.07
N GLN A 39 -14.20 0.15 -3.99
CA GLN A 39 -12.83 -0.20 -4.37
C GLN A 39 -12.82 -1.39 -5.32
N VAL A 40 -12.04 -1.31 -6.40
CA VAL A 40 -11.89 -2.37 -7.41
C VAL A 40 -10.82 -3.38 -6.97
N LEU A 41 -11.22 -4.63 -6.78
CA LEU A 41 -10.35 -5.73 -6.34
C LEU A 41 -10.73 -7.05 -7.03
N ARG A 42 -9.91 -8.09 -6.85
CA ARG A 42 -10.32 -9.46 -7.21
C ARG A 42 -11.49 -9.89 -6.34
N LYS A 43 -12.38 -10.73 -6.87
CA LYS A 43 -13.52 -11.28 -6.11
C LYS A 43 -13.07 -11.97 -4.82
N ARG A 44 -11.88 -12.58 -4.82
CA ARG A 44 -11.26 -13.23 -3.65
C ARG A 44 -11.00 -12.33 -2.45
N TYR A 45 -11.09 -11.00 -2.58
CA TYR A 45 -11.16 -10.11 -1.41
C TYR A 45 -12.25 -10.56 -0.41
N MET A 46 -13.40 -11.05 -0.91
CA MET A 46 -14.49 -11.51 -0.07
C MET A 46 -14.11 -12.69 0.84
N GLU A 47 -13.10 -13.48 0.47
CA GLU A 47 -12.62 -14.60 1.28
C GLU A 47 -11.76 -14.18 2.48
N ILE A 48 -11.26 -12.94 2.48
CA ILE A 48 -10.37 -12.42 3.53
C ILE A 48 -10.93 -11.20 4.25
N HIS A 49 -12.11 -10.73 3.85
CA HIS A 49 -12.75 -9.56 4.43
C HIS A 49 -12.84 -9.67 5.95
N ASP A 50 -13.36 -10.79 6.45
CA ASP A 50 -13.57 -10.98 7.88
C ASP A 50 -12.23 -11.15 8.63
N ASP A 51 -11.22 -11.77 8.01
CA ASP A 51 -9.88 -11.87 8.59
C ASP A 51 -9.23 -10.48 8.74
N ILE A 52 -9.40 -9.60 7.76
CA ILE A 52 -8.91 -8.21 7.82
C ILE A 52 -9.65 -7.45 8.92
N GLN A 53 -10.99 -7.50 8.90
CA GLN A 53 -11.82 -6.73 9.83
C GLN A 53 -11.58 -7.14 11.29
N ASN A 54 -11.34 -8.44 11.54
CA ASN A 54 -11.07 -9.00 12.86
C ASN A 54 -9.56 -9.11 13.19
N PHE A 55 -8.70 -8.58 12.33
CA PHE A 55 -7.26 -8.61 12.54
C PHE A 55 -6.89 -7.94 13.87
N GLN A 56 -6.10 -8.65 14.67
CA GLN A 56 -5.68 -8.19 15.99
C GLN A 56 -4.53 -7.21 15.86
N THR A 57 -4.87 -5.93 15.73
CA THR A 57 -3.93 -4.81 15.76
C THR A 57 -3.30 -4.68 17.16
N ARG A 58 -2.01 -4.38 17.22
CA ARG A 58 -1.26 -4.05 18.45
C ARG A 58 -1.18 -2.53 18.60
N GLU A 59 -0.99 -2.05 19.83
CA GLU A 59 -0.86 -0.60 20.12
C GLU A 59 0.28 0.05 19.36
N ASP A 60 1.37 -0.70 19.18
CA ASP A 60 2.55 -0.25 18.48
C ASP A 60 2.51 -0.57 16.99
N ASP A 61 1.43 -1.07 16.40
CA ASP A 61 1.41 -1.29 14.95
C ASP A 61 1.41 0.03 14.18
N VAL A 62 2.06 0.03 13.01
CA VAL A 62 2.00 1.14 12.05
C VAL A 62 1.56 0.63 10.69
N PHE A 63 0.50 1.21 10.16
CA PHE A 63 -0.06 0.90 8.85
C PHE A 63 0.33 1.96 7.82
N ILE A 64 1.01 1.54 6.76
CA ILE A 64 1.33 2.38 5.60
C ILE A 64 0.19 2.24 4.60
N CYS A 65 -0.61 3.29 4.46
CA CYS A 65 -1.81 3.29 3.64
C CYS A 65 -1.65 4.22 2.44
N THR A 66 -1.65 3.67 1.23
CA THR A 66 -1.36 4.49 0.04
C THR A 66 -2.26 4.09 -1.11
N ALA A 67 -2.75 5.04 -1.90
CA ALA A 67 -3.15 4.68 -3.26
C ALA A 67 -1.90 4.13 -3.99
N PRO A 68 -2.04 3.09 -4.85
CA PRO A 68 -0.89 2.52 -5.52
C PRO A 68 -0.07 3.59 -6.26
N LYS A 69 1.25 3.38 -6.31
CA LYS A 69 2.24 4.29 -6.96
C LYS A 69 2.45 5.64 -6.26
N SER A 70 1.95 5.82 -5.03
CA SER A 70 2.12 7.05 -4.24
C SER A 70 3.39 7.10 -3.37
N GLY A 71 4.32 6.15 -3.51
CA GLY A 71 5.57 6.14 -2.72
C GLY A 71 5.64 5.08 -1.61
N THR A 72 4.78 4.06 -1.66
CA THR A 72 4.66 3.01 -0.64
C THR A 72 6.00 2.38 -0.26
N ARG A 73 6.83 1.99 -1.25
CA ARG A 73 8.14 1.36 -0.99
C ARG A 73 9.11 2.28 -0.26
N TRP A 74 9.12 3.55 -0.65
CA TRP A 74 9.98 4.54 -0.02
C TRP A 74 9.57 4.74 1.44
N MET A 75 8.26 4.87 1.69
CA MET A 75 7.72 4.97 3.04
C MET A 75 7.94 3.69 3.87
N GLN A 76 7.84 2.51 3.24
CA GLN A 76 8.13 1.22 3.90
C GLN A 76 9.57 1.17 4.43
N GLU A 77 10.57 1.56 3.62
CA GLU A 77 11.96 1.60 4.09
C GLU A 77 12.15 2.64 5.20
N VAL A 78 11.64 3.85 5.01
CA VAL A 78 11.75 4.95 5.99
C VAL A 78 11.20 4.52 7.34
N LEU A 79 9.95 4.02 7.38
CA LEU A 79 9.31 3.60 8.63
C LEU A 79 9.96 2.36 9.21
N TRP A 80 10.40 1.41 8.38
CA TRP A 80 11.04 0.22 8.91
C TRP A 80 12.37 0.57 9.58
N CYS A 81 13.23 1.37 8.94
CA CYS A 81 14.49 1.82 9.52
C CYS A 81 14.28 2.66 10.78
N LEU A 82 13.36 3.63 10.74
CA LEU A 82 13.01 4.47 11.90
C LEU A 82 12.58 3.61 13.10
N ARG A 83 11.79 2.57 12.87
CA ARG A 83 11.17 1.79 13.95
C ARG A 83 12.03 0.64 14.46
N ASN A 84 13.00 0.19 13.68
CA ASN A 84 13.92 -0.89 14.05
C ASN A 84 15.33 -0.34 14.31
N ASP A 85 15.40 0.81 14.99
CA ASP A 85 16.63 1.42 15.50
C ASP A 85 17.77 1.52 14.47
N CYS A 86 17.41 1.88 13.23
CA CYS A 86 18.37 1.99 12.14
C CYS A 86 19.18 0.70 11.88
N ASP A 87 18.57 -0.48 12.04
CA ASP A 87 19.16 -1.78 11.71
C ASP A 87 19.34 -1.98 10.19
N PHE A 88 20.28 -1.23 9.62
CA PHE A 88 20.60 -1.28 8.19
C PHE A 88 21.22 -2.62 7.78
N GLU A 89 21.85 -3.34 8.70
CA GLU A 89 22.38 -4.67 8.44
C GLU A 89 21.24 -5.63 8.07
N LYS A 90 20.18 -5.67 8.88
CA LYS A 90 19.00 -6.47 8.59
C LYS A 90 18.22 -5.93 7.40
N ALA A 91 18.14 -4.61 7.20
CA ALA A 91 17.51 -4.02 6.02
C ALA A 91 18.16 -4.47 4.70
N ASN A 92 19.48 -4.73 4.72
CA ASN A 92 20.25 -5.23 3.59
C ASN A 92 20.27 -6.76 3.43
N LYS A 93 19.77 -7.52 4.42
CA LYS A 93 19.75 -8.99 4.39
C LYS A 93 18.35 -9.58 4.27
N VAL A 94 17.32 -8.82 4.63
CA VAL A 94 15.93 -9.30 4.69
C VAL A 94 15.08 -8.46 3.74
N SER A 95 14.36 -9.14 2.84
CA SER A 95 13.54 -8.47 1.83
C SER A 95 12.47 -7.58 2.46
N LEU A 96 12.17 -6.48 1.79
CA LEU A 96 11.17 -5.51 2.25
C LEU A 96 9.78 -6.15 2.45
N GLN A 97 9.44 -7.20 1.68
CA GLN A 97 8.18 -7.94 1.82
C GLN A 97 8.10 -8.80 3.09
N VAL A 98 9.26 -9.16 3.64
CA VAL A 98 9.33 -9.84 4.93
C VAL A 98 9.32 -8.84 6.07
N ARG A 99 10.06 -7.74 5.92
CA ARG A 99 10.16 -6.64 6.89
C ARG A 99 8.85 -5.87 7.05
N THR A 100 8.12 -5.66 5.96
CA THR A 100 6.84 -4.94 5.90
C THR A 100 5.82 -5.77 5.11
N PRO A 101 5.00 -6.58 5.80
CA PRO A 101 4.04 -7.46 5.12
C PRO A 101 2.90 -6.67 4.46
N PHE A 102 2.46 -7.14 3.30
CA PHE A 102 1.44 -6.50 2.48
C PHE A 102 0.04 -7.09 2.72
N LEU A 103 -0.82 -6.35 3.44
CA LEU A 103 -2.12 -6.83 3.91
C LEU A 103 -3.02 -7.38 2.80
N ASP A 104 -2.89 -6.81 1.61
CA ASP A 104 -3.81 -7.03 0.50
C ASP A 104 -3.40 -8.25 -0.35
N ALA A 105 -2.31 -8.94 0.02
CA ALA A 105 -1.66 -9.97 -0.78
C ALA A 105 -2.64 -10.94 -1.46
N LYS A 106 -3.59 -11.52 -0.71
CA LYS A 106 -4.59 -12.47 -1.23
C LYS A 106 -5.69 -11.82 -2.09
N ALA A 107 -5.93 -10.50 -1.95
CA ALA A 107 -6.91 -9.76 -2.74
C ALA A 107 -6.39 -9.30 -4.12
N VAL A 108 -5.07 -9.34 -4.36
CA VAL A 108 -4.51 -8.86 -5.64
C VAL A 108 -3.52 -9.80 -6.32
N LEU A 109 -2.87 -10.70 -5.58
CA LEU A 109 -1.91 -11.64 -6.18
C LEU A 109 -2.61 -12.89 -6.74
N PRO A 110 -2.03 -13.53 -7.77
CA PRO A 110 -2.60 -14.74 -8.37
C PRO A 110 -2.85 -15.85 -7.35
N VAL A 111 -3.80 -16.74 -7.66
CA VAL A 111 -4.05 -17.97 -6.89
C VAL A 111 -2.74 -18.77 -6.80
N GLY A 112 -2.41 -19.26 -5.60
CA GLY A 112 -1.18 -20.03 -5.36
C GLY A 112 0.07 -19.19 -5.14
N ALA A 113 0.01 -17.86 -5.22
CA ALA A 113 1.17 -17.00 -4.94
C ALA A 113 1.68 -17.09 -3.49
N PHE A 114 0.83 -17.53 -2.55
CA PHE A 114 1.22 -17.87 -1.18
C PHE A 114 0.52 -19.15 -0.74
N THR A 115 1.27 -20.00 -0.05
CA THR A 115 0.78 -21.24 0.56
C THR A 115 0.51 -21.11 2.06
N GLU A 116 1.11 -20.11 2.72
CA GLU A 116 0.98 -19.85 4.15
C GLU A 116 -0.23 -18.98 4.49
N ASN A 117 -0.79 -19.17 5.70
CA ASN A 117 -1.77 -18.24 6.25
C ASN A 117 -1.08 -16.90 6.58
N PHE A 118 -1.29 -15.94 5.71
CA PHE A 118 -0.66 -14.63 5.76
C PHE A 118 -0.98 -13.85 7.06
N PHE A 119 -2.24 -13.87 7.53
CA PHE A 119 -2.62 -13.19 8.77
C PHE A 119 -1.94 -13.82 9.99
N GLU A 120 -1.87 -15.16 10.01
CA GLU A 120 -1.15 -15.89 11.05
C GLU A 120 0.34 -15.51 11.07
N ARG A 121 0.97 -15.43 9.90
CA ARG A 121 2.36 -14.98 9.77
C ARG A 121 2.56 -13.57 10.35
N ILE A 122 1.70 -12.60 10.03
CA ILE A 122 1.80 -11.24 10.63
C ILE A 122 1.57 -11.30 12.13
N SER A 123 0.63 -12.14 12.60
CA SER A 123 0.31 -12.26 14.02
C SER A 123 1.50 -12.74 14.86
N LYS A 124 2.38 -13.58 14.27
CA LYS A 124 3.59 -14.13 14.89
C LYS A 124 4.85 -13.27 14.75
N MET A 125 4.79 -12.14 14.04
CA MET A 125 5.95 -11.26 13.92
C MET A 125 6.38 -10.72 15.29
N GLU A 126 7.67 -10.82 15.57
CA GLU A 126 8.29 -10.24 16.76
C GLU A 126 8.56 -8.75 16.55
N GLY A 127 8.51 -7.99 17.65
CA GLY A 127 8.81 -6.56 17.64
C GLY A 127 7.75 -5.68 16.96
N PRO A 128 8.10 -4.41 16.68
CA PRO A 128 7.20 -3.42 16.09
C PRO A 128 6.79 -3.81 14.66
N ARG A 129 5.49 -3.99 14.40
CA ARG A 129 5.01 -4.37 13.05
C ARG A 129 4.72 -3.14 12.20
N THR A 130 5.34 -3.06 11.03
CA THR A 130 5.01 -2.05 10.00
C THR A 130 4.32 -2.78 8.84
N ILE A 131 3.01 -2.58 8.68
CA ILE A 131 2.16 -3.30 7.72
C ILE A 131 1.81 -2.34 6.60
N ASN A 132 1.86 -2.77 5.33
CA ASN A 132 1.46 -1.89 4.21
C ASN A 132 0.19 -2.38 3.53
N THR A 133 -0.58 -1.45 2.98
CA THR A 133 -1.86 -1.70 2.31
C THR A 133 -2.19 -0.58 1.32
N HIS A 134 -3.00 -0.91 0.32
CA HIS A 134 -3.64 0.00 -0.61
C HIS A 134 -5.15 0.10 -0.40
N PHE A 135 -5.71 -0.55 0.62
CA PHE A 135 -7.10 -0.40 0.98
C PHE A 135 -7.44 1.05 1.36
N CYS A 136 -8.70 1.43 1.17
CA CYS A 136 -9.21 2.68 1.74
C CYS A 136 -9.45 2.52 3.25
N TYR A 137 -9.63 3.63 3.96
CA TYR A 137 -9.74 3.64 5.42
C TYR A 137 -10.77 2.62 5.93
N ASP A 138 -12.00 2.64 5.40
CA ASP A 138 -13.10 1.82 5.93
C ASP A 138 -12.90 0.30 5.76
N MET A 139 -11.92 -0.13 4.95
CA MET A 139 -11.57 -1.53 4.74
C MET A 139 -10.51 -2.06 5.72
N LEU A 140 -9.88 -1.18 6.50
CA LEU A 140 -8.85 -1.56 7.47
C LEU A 140 -9.45 -2.31 8.68
N PRO A 141 -8.63 -3.00 9.48
CA PRO A 141 -9.06 -3.63 10.72
C PRO A 141 -9.90 -2.71 11.62
N LYS A 142 -11.00 -3.23 12.18
CA LYS A 142 -11.94 -2.41 12.99
C LYS A 142 -11.28 -1.75 14.19
N SER A 143 -10.30 -2.40 14.79
CA SER A 143 -9.54 -1.88 15.93
C SER A 143 -8.78 -0.58 15.63
N LEU A 144 -8.42 -0.30 14.36
CA LEU A 144 -7.86 1.00 13.96
C LEU A 144 -8.90 2.13 13.93
N HIS A 145 -10.18 1.77 13.80
CA HIS A 145 -11.29 2.71 13.69
C HIS A 145 -11.96 2.96 15.05
N GLU A 146 -12.29 1.87 15.75
CA GLU A 146 -13.12 1.86 16.95
C GLU A 146 -12.28 2.19 18.19
N ASP A 147 -11.12 1.54 18.30
CA ASP A 147 -10.23 1.68 19.46
C ASP A 147 -9.05 2.62 19.17
N GLN A 148 -8.89 3.06 17.91
CA GLN A 148 -7.71 3.77 17.40
C GLN A 148 -6.39 3.08 17.77
N LYS A 149 -6.42 1.74 17.82
CA LYS A 149 -5.27 0.92 18.19
C LYS A 149 -4.25 0.88 17.06
N GLY A 150 -3.03 1.34 17.33
CA GLY A 150 -1.99 1.52 16.31
C GLY A 150 -2.13 2.82 15.52
N LYS A 151 -1.16 3.08 14.64
CA LYS A 151 -1.04 4.34 13.88
C LYS A 151 -1.12 4.11 12.38
N ILE A 152 -1.60 5.10 11.65
CA ILE A 152 -1.73 5.10 10.19
C ILE A 152 -0.84 6.21 9.62
N VAL A 153 0.04 5.86 8.69
CA VAL A 153 0.77 6.82 7.86
C VAL A 153 0.26 6.70 6.44
N SER A 154 -0.48 7.70 5.99
CA SER A 154 -1.01 7.76 4.62
C SER A 154 -0.11 8.61 3.72
N VAL A 155 0.24 8.08 2.55
CA VAL A 155 1.01 8.83 1.55
C VAL A 155 0.13 9.15 0.34
N ILE A 156 -0.02 10.45 0.09
CA ILE A 156 -0.73 10.98 -1.08
C ILE A 156 0.27 11.48 -2.13
N ARG A 157 -0.13 11.52 -3.39
CA ARG A 157 0.72 11.98 -4.50
C ARG A 157 -0.13 12.64 -5.57
N ASN A 158 0.45 13.56 -6.32
CA ASN A 158 -0.22 14.17 -7.47
C ASN A 158 -0.73 13.08 -8.45
N PRO A 159 -2.03 13.06 -8.78
CA PRO A 159 -2.61 12.03 -9.64
C PRO A 159 -2.00 11.98 -11.05
N ARG A 160 -1.49 13.11 -11.56
CA ARG A 160 -0.80 13.15 -12.87
C ARG A 160 0.48 12.32 -12.85
N ASP A 161 1.25 12.41 -11.75
CA ASP A 161 2.48 11.65 -11.58
C ASP A 161 2.19 10.17 -11.28
N ILE A 162 1.07 9.88 -10.62
CA ILE A 162 0.58 8.51 -10.42
C ILE A 162 0.27 7.86 -11.78
N CYS A 163 -0.46 8.55 -12.66
CA CYS A 163 -0.75 8.07 -14.02
C CYS A 163 0.53 7.72 -14.78
N ALA A 164 1.51 8.64 -14.82
CA ALA A 164 2.79 8.39 -15.47
C ALA A 164 3.52 7.17 -14.86
N SER A 165 3.49 7.04 -13.52
CA SER A 165 4.10 5.90 -12.83
C SER A 165 3.40 4.57 -13.13
N PHE A 166 2.08 4.55 -13.29
CA PHE A 166 1.35 3.38 -13.76
C PHE A 166 1.75 3.00 -15.18
N CYS A 167 1.87 3.98 -16.09
CA CYS A 167 2.30 3.71 -17.45
C CYS A 167 3.66 3.02 -17.50
N HIS A 168 4.62 3.47 -16.69
CA HIS A 168 5.92 2.80 -16.57
C HIS A 168 5.79 1.41 -15.92
N HIS A 169 4.95 1.26 -14.90
CA HIS A 169 4.78 -0.01 -14.19
C HIS A 169 4.24 -1.11 -15.11
N PHE A 170 3.20 -0.83 -15.89
CA PHE A 170 2.62 -1.81 -16.81
C PHE A 170 3.57 -2.16 -17.95
N LYS A 171 4.38 -1.20 -18.44
CA LYS A 171 5.44 -1.48 -19.43
C LYS A 171 6.52 -2.44 -18.92
N LEU A 172 6.73 -2.54 -17.61
CA LEU A 172 7.66 -3.50 -17.00
C LEU A 172 7.02 -4.88 -16.74
N THR A 173 5.74 -5.04 -17.06
CA THR A 173 5.06 -6.32 -16.97
C THR A 173 4.92 -6.90 -18.36
N ASP A 174 5.31 -8.16 -18.57
CA ASP A 174 5.20 -8.85 -19.87
C ASP A 174 3.75 -9.06 -20.34
N LYS A 175 2.79 -8.63 -19.52
CA LYS A 175 1.36 -8.86 -19.69
C LYS A 175 0.66 -7.68 -20.35
N TYR A 176 1.26 -6.50 -20.32
CA TYR A 176 0.64 -5.30 -20.87
C TYR A 176 0.79 -5.27 -22.39
N THR A 177 -0.32 -5.33 -23.10
CA THR A 177 -0.34 -5.38 -24.59
C THR A 177 -0.91 -4.13 -25.25
N GLY A 178 -1.30 -3.11 -24.47
CA GLY A 178 -1.92 -1.88 -25.00
C GLY A 178 -0.97 -0.70 -25.27
N GLY A 179 -1.52 0.40 -25.82
CA GLY A 179 -0.83 1.68 -26.06
C GLY A 179 -0.78 2.60 -24.83
N VAL A 180 -0.08 3.74 -24.88
CA VAL A 180 -0.04 4.67 -23.73
C VAL A 180 -1.38 5.36 -23.51
N GLU A 181 -2.14 5.55 -24.59
CA GLU A 181 -3.47 6.14 -24.63
C GLU A 181 -4.47 5.31 -23.81
N LEU A 182 -4.37 3.98 -23.90
CA LEU A 182 -5.18 3.05 -23.11
C LEU A 182 -4.95 3.26 -21.61
N LEU A 183 -3.70 3.40 -21.18
CA LEU A 183 -3.39 3.61 -19.75
C LEU A 183 -3.92 4.95 -19.24
N ALA A 184 -3.89 5.99 -20.08
CA ALA A 184 -4.48 7.28 -19.74
C ALA A 184 -6.00 7.17 -19.59
N ASP A 185 -6.69 6.51 -20.52
CA ASP A 185 -8.14 6.28 -20.45
C ASP A 185 -8.52 5.45 -19.21
N VAL A 186 -7.76 4.38 -18.94
CA VAL A 186 -7.93 3.51 -17.76
C VAL A 186 -7.82 4.33 -16.47
N TYR A 187 -6.80 5.16 -16.36
CA TYR A 187 -6.59 6.00 -15.18
C TYR A 187 -7.70 7.05 -15.02
N MET A 188 -8.10 7.70 -16.11
CA MET A 188 -9.13 8.76 -16.09
C MET A 188 -10.54 8.23 -15.75
N ARG A 189 -10.85 6.96 -16.10
CA ARG A 189 -12.11 6.33 -15.69
C ARG A 189 -12.10 5.83 -14.25
N ASP A 190 -10.92 5.56 -13.69
CA ASP A 190 -10.69 5.27 -12.28
C ASP A 190 -11.44 4.02 -11.73
N VAL A 191 -12.05 3.21 -12.61
CA VAL A 191 -12.75 1.95 -12.25
C VAL A 191 -12.14 0.71 -12.92
N GLY A 192 -11.01 0.87 -13.63
CA GLY A 192 -10.28 -0.24 -14.29
C GLY A 192 -8.94 -0.62 -13.66
N LEU A 193 -8.54 0.05 -12.58
CA LEU A 193 -7.31 -0.23 -11.85
C LEU A 193 -7.63 -0.85 -10.49
N PHE A 194 -6.77 -1.76 -10.03
CA PHE A 194 -6.79 -2.18 -8.62
C PHE A 194 -6.82 -0.96 -7.69
N TYR A 195 -7.68 -1.01 -6.68
CA TYR A 195 -7.90 0.06 -5.69
C TYR A 195 -8.51 1.35 -6.26
N GLY A 196 -8.97 1.34 -7.51
CA GLY A 196 -9.77 2.43 -8.07
C GLY A 196 -11.18 2.46 -7.45
N PRO A 197 -11.82 3.64 -7.30
CA PRO A 197 -11.31 4.96 -7.66
C PRO A 197 -10.23 5.51 -6.70
N HIS A 198 -9.23 6.18 -7.25
CA HIS A 198 -8.11 6.81 -6.56
C HIS A 198 -8.59 7.77 -5.47
N PHE A 199 -9.54 8.65 -5.79
CA PHE A 199 -10.04 9.63 -4.82
C PHE A 199 -10.84 8.99 -3.69
N THR A 200 -11.44 7.80 -3.89
CA THR A 200 -12.06 7.05 -2.79
C THR A 200 -11.01 6.72 -1.73
N ASN A 201 -9.83 6.23 -2.14
CA ASN A 201 -8.73 5.97 -1.22
C ASN A 201 -8.26 7.25 -0.53
N VAL A 202 -7.87 8.27 -1.31
CA VAL A 202 -7.30 9.53 -0.78
C VAL A 202 -8.27 10.24 0.18
N LEU A 203 -9.55 10.39 -0.21
CA LEU A 203 -10.53 11.11 0.60
C LEU A 203 -10.92 10.34 1.87
N SER A 204 -10.83 9.01 1.86
CA SER A 204 -11.12 8.21 3.06
C SER A 204 -10.16 8.54 4.21
N TYR A 205 -8.89 8.79 3.91
CA TYR A 205 -7.89 9.26 4.89
C TYR A 205 -7.97 10.77 5.11
N TRP A 206 -8.09 11.57 4.04
CA TRP A 206 -8.08 13.04 4.13
C TRP A 206 -9.21 13.61 4.98
N SER A 207 -10.40 12.99 4.93
CA SER A 207 -11.55 13.37 5.76
C SER A 207 -11.33 13.12 7.25
N ARG A 208 -10.33 12.30 7.62
CA ARG A 208 -10.00 11.89 8.98
C ARG A 208 -8.62 12.37 9.44
N ARG A 209 -7.97 13.24 8.67
CA ARG A 209 -6.59 13.70 8.91
C ARG A 209 -6.35 14.40 10.25
N GLU A 210 -7.42 14.80 10.94
CA GLU A 210 -7.37 15.42 12.27
C GLU A 210 -7.44 14.37 13.40
N GLN A 211 -7.52 13.07 13.09
CA GLN A 211 -7.47 11.99 14.07
C GLN A 211 -6.03 11.77 14.55
N ASP A 212 -5.83 11.61 15.85
CA ASP A 212 -4.51 11.45 16.48
C ASP A 212 -3.72 10.24 16.00
N ASN A 213 -4.40 9.21 15.48
CA ASN A 213 -3.76 8.01 14.95
C ASN A 213 -3.54 8.04 13.43
N ILE A 214 -3.75 9.18 12.76
CA ILE A 214 -3.53 9.33 11.31
C ILE A 214 -2.56 10.47 11.03
N LEU A 215 -1.47 10.15 10.33
CA LEU A 215 -0.57 11.12 9.73
C LEU A 215 -0.67 11.04 8.21
N ILE A 216 -0.92 12.18 7.56
CA ILE A 216 -0.83 12.30 6.11
C ILE A 216 0.47 13.03 5.74
N VAL A 217 1.18 12.45 4.79
CA VAL A 217 2.33 13.06 4.12
C VAL A 217 2.17 12.94 2.61
N SER A 218 2.79 13.84 1.87
CA SER A 218 2.81 13.78 0.41
C SER A 218 4.14 13.23 -0.12
N TYR A 219 4.09 12.54 -1.25
CA TYR A 219 5.29 12.12 -1.97
C TYR A 219 6.19 13.31 -2.33
N GLU A 220 5.58 14.46 -2.63
CA GLU A 220 6.26 15.70 -2.95
C GLU A 220 6.96 16.30 -1.72
N GLU A 221 6.37 16.20 -0.53
CA GLU A 221 7.04 16.55 0.74
C GLU A 221 8.28 15.67 0.95
N MET A 222 8.14 14.34 0.79
CA MET A 222 9.27 13.41 0.90
C MET A 222 10.39 13.73 -0.08
N LYS A 223 10.04 14.09 -1.33
CA LYS A 223 11.00 14.47 -2.36
C LYS A 223 11.69 15.81 -2.07
N LYS A 224 10.97 16.76 -1.48
CA LYS A 224 11.48 18.10 -1.19
C LYS A 224 12.43 18.09 -0.01
N ASP A 225 12.05 17.43 1.08
CA ASP A 225 12.84 17.36 2.31
C ASP A 225 12.46 16.11 3.11
N LEU A 226 13.12 15.00 2.79
CA LEU A 226 12.90 13.73 3.47
C LEU A 226 13.27 13.79 4.96
N ALA A 227 14.29 14.56 5.32
CA ALA A 227 14.75 14.67 6.71
C ALA A 227 13.67 15.27 7.60
N SER A 228 13.00 16.33 7.13
CA SER A 228 11.87 16.93 7.84
C SER A 228 10.68 15.98 7.93
N VAL A 229 10.38 15.22 6.88
CA VAL A 229 9.31 14.21 6.91
C VAL A 229 9.61 13.09 7.91
N ILE A 230 10.86 12.61 7.98
CA ILE A 230 11.28 11.60 8.97
C ILE A 230 11.07 12.10 10.39
N ARG A 231 11.47 13.34 10.71
CA ARG A 231 11.25 13.94 12.04
C ARG A 231 9.76 14.05 12.35
N LYS A 232 8.95 14.54 11.40
CA LYS A 232 7.48 14.61 11.54
C LYS A 232 6.87 13.23 11.86
N ILE A 233 7.35 12.18 11.20
CA ILE A 233 6.90 10.80 11.46
C ILE A 233 7.37 10.33 12.83
N ALA A 234 8.63 10.59 13.20
CA ALA A 234 9.18 10.21 14.51
C ALA A 234 8.37 10.85 15.66
N ASP A 235 8.08 12.15 15.55
CA ASP A 235 7.22 12.88 16.50
C ASP A 235 5.82 12.27 16.57
N PHE A 236 5.20 12.02 15.41
CA PHE A 236 3.90 11.37 15.34
C PHE A 236 3.91 9.98 15.99
N LEU A 237 4.99 9.21 15.84
CA LEU A 237 5.15 7.91 16.46
C LEU A 237 5.51 7.99 17.95
N GLY A 238 5.92 9.16 18.47
CA GLY A 238 6.42 9.34 19.83
C GLY A 238 7.81 8.74 20.02
N LYS A 239 8.63 8.73 18.96
CA LYS A 239 10.00 8.19 18.97
C LYS A 239 11.01 9.32 18.90
N GLU A 240 11.96 9.34 19.82
CA GLU A 240 13.12 10.22 19.73
C GLU A 240 14.04 9.78 18.60
N ILE A 241 14.57 10.74 17.84
CA ILE A 241 15.53 10.47 16.76
C ILE A 241 16.59 11.56 16.73
N THR A 242 17.85 11.16 16.53
CA THR A 242 18.97 12.09 16.42
C THR A 242 19.12 12.60 14.98
N ASP A 243 19.74 13.76 14.79
CA ASP A 243 20.06 14.25 13.44
C ASP A 243 20.97 13.29 12.67
N GLU A 244 21.83 12.54 13.37
CA GLU A 244 22.68 11.51 12.78
C GLU A 244 21.85 10.34 12.24
N ASP A 245 20.88 9.83 13.01
CA ASP A 245 19.98 8.77 12.57
C ASP A 245 19.11 9.23 11.40
N VAL A 246 18.59 10.45 11.44
CA VAL A 246 17.86 11.03 10.30
C VAL A 246 18.75 11.05 9.06
N ALA A 247 19.99 11.53 9.16
CA ALA A 247 20.90 11.57 8.02
C ALA A 247 21.18 10.17 7.45
N LYS A 248 21.38 9.17 8.32
CA LYS A 248 21.58 7.76 7.90
C LYS A 248 20.36 7.20 7.20
N ILE A 249 19.15 7.43 7.71
CA ILE A 249 17.91 6.97 7.06
C ILE A 249 17.74 7.67 5.71
N VAL A 250 17.99 8.98 5.61
CA VAL A 250 17.91 9.73 4.35
C VAL A 250 18.85 9.14 3.30
N ASP A 251 20.11 8.87 3.67
CA ASP A 251 21.09 8.28 2.76
C ASP A 251 20.68 6.87 2.33
N PHE A 252 20.33 6.00 3.30
CA PHE A 252 19.93 4.62 3.03
C PHE A 252 18.69 4.54 2.12
N THR A 253 17.70 5.40 2.37
CA THR A 253 16.42 5.41 1.64
C THR A 253 16.41 6.36 0.44
N ASN A 254 17.58 6.85 0.01
CA ASN A 254 17.70 7.57 -1.23
C ASN A 254 17.21 6.70 -2.41
N ILE A 255 16.41 7.26 -3.31
CA ILE A 255 15.82 6.54 -4.44
C ILE A 255 16.87 5.78 -5.27
N GLU A 256 18.05 6.38 -5.51
CA GLU A 256 19.11 5.74 -6.29
C GLU A 256 19.80 4.59 -5.54
N ASN A 257 19.87 4.66 -4.21
CA ASN A 257 20.37 3.58 -3.37
C ASN A 257 19.34 2.43 -3.31
N MET A 258 18.07 2.75 -3.09
CA MET A 258 16.99 1.77 -3.06
C MET A 258 16.83 1.01 -4.38
N LYS A 259 17.05 1.67 -5.53
CA LYS A 259 17.05 1.00 -6.84
C LYS A 259 18.14 -0.06 -6.96
N LYS A 260 19.29 0.13 -6.31
CA LYS A 260 20.43 -0.81 -6.35
C LYS A 260 20.36 -1.90 -5.29
N ASN A 261 19.55 -1.71 -4.25
CA ASN A 261 19.42 -2.67 -3.16
C ASN A 261 18.42 -3.77 -3.53
N PRO A 262 18.85 -5.05 -3.68
CA PRO A 262 17.95 -6.15 -4.03
C PRO A 262 16.88 -6.42 -2.97
N MET A 263 17.13 -6.04 -1.70
CA MET A 263 16.13 -6.18 -0.64
C MET A 263 15.05 -5.09 -0.70
N SER A 264 15.32 -3.98 -1.39
CA SER A 264 14.45 -2.81 -1.52
C SER A 264 13.86 -2.63 -2.92
N ASN A 265 14.44 -3.22 -3.96
CA ASN A 265 13.90 -3.36 -5.31
C ASN A 265 13.22 -4.77 -5.44
N LEU A 266 12.30 -5.01 -6.39
CA LEU A 266 11.65 -6.33 -6.53
C LEU A 266 12.24 -7.10 -7.72
N GLU A 267 13.53 -6.92 -8.01
CA GLU A 267 14.16 -7.49 -9.21
C GLU A 267 14.15 -9.02 -9.20
N GLU A 268 14.07 -9.67 -8.03
CA GLU A 268 13.88 -11.13 -7.91
C GLU A 268 12.53 -11.65 -8.44
N ARG A 269 11.59 -10.79 -8.87
CA ARG A 269 10.33 -11.21 -9.51
C ARG A 269 10.42 -11.43 -11.02
N ILE A 270 11.59 -11.19 -11.64
CA ILE A 270 11.76 -11.19 -13.11
C ILE A 270 12.49 -12.44 -13.64
N ASN A 271 12.90 -13.38 -12.79
CA ASN A 271 13.53 -14.63 -13.23
C ASN A 271 12.72 -15.87 -12.85
#